data_AF-A0A0F9S376-F1
#
_entry.id   AF-A0A0F9S376-F1
#
_cell.length_a   1.000
_cell.length_b   1.000
_cell.length_c   1.000
_cell.angle_alpha   90.00
_cell.angle_beta   90.00
_cell.angle_gamma   90.00
#
_symmetry.space_group_name_H-M   'P 1'
#
loop_
_entity.id
_entity.type
_entity.pdbx_description
1 polymer ?
#
loop_
_entity_poly.entity_id
_entity_poly.type
_entity_poly.pdbx_seq_one_letter_code
_entity_poly.pdbx_strand_id
1 'polypeptide(L)'
;MDTNDQTLNVCETFLSIDGEVNGFGRMKPSFFIRLAGCNLKCKWCFGIRPGRRIPRIATAIGPNKKLNEVKIGDMLMTYDSDHNLVETEVVDVLTREVDRWLRIKIDEVVYFVTEEHPFFTTHGLMPASNLVVGDMILHASPDDKVSFSKLGDRNPMKRPDVAAKSTENTDYTSVGKKISTTIRRKQQLGIYNHPWVNMSEDRKAEIRKQFSARMKGDKNPNWNGGSKTPNFDILSELCTAGVINVCTICNNETRVIPHHIDEDPKNDSLANIQIACHPCHNKIHKRGYNFWRGERKDGKVLSAEKQLQMLQSNGVEVQEIKLFDRKDFLPSIKPKPLKVYNLTCTPYNTYLIDYMWVHNCDSEYAREIGSGEDMTVAQILTKIKDAGNPPKITITGGEPLLQDRAQALTRTLLDFGYYVSVETNGSIDIADYSLRYRDNHISFVIDYKLDQPDKMVPDNFVNATERDWVKFVIDTDSDFEQAADLVRAFTRLRSQTSFAFSPTVWPGDHNVSDRSAWLVDKILAAQLWNVALNVQFHKIIWPGRQRGV
;
A
#
# COMPACT_ATOMS: atom_id res chain seq x y z
N MET A 1 -24.66 40.50 17.76
CA MET A 1 -24.83 39.10 18.23
C MET A 1 -23.52 38.72 18.88
N ASP A 2 -23.57 38.25 20.12
CA ASP A 2 -22.40 37.86 20.92
C ASP A 2 -21.53 36.85 20.16
N THR A 3 -20.29 37.20 19.88
CA THR A 3 -19.34 36.38 19.09
C THR A 3 -18.66 35.29 19.92
N ASN A 4 -19.03 35.13 21.19
CA ASN A 4 -18.35 34.25 22.15
C ASN A 4 -18.89 32.80 22.23
N ASP A 5 -20.10 32.52 21.73
CA ASP A 5 -20.74 31.18 21.87
C ASP A 5 -20.61 30.29 20.62
N GLN A 6 -19.66 30.61 19.76
CA GLN A 6 -19.63 30.14 18.39
C GLN A 6 -18.26 29.51 18.05
N THR A 7 -18.19 28.17 18.03
CA THR A 7 -17.00 27.32 17.83
C THR A 7 -16.63 27.04 16.34
N LEU A 8 -15.36 26.77 16.05
CA LEU A 8 -14.88 26.15 14.81
C LEU A 8 -14.69 24.64 15.05
N ASN A 9 -14.93 23.82 14.03
CA ASN A 9 -14.65 22.39 14.14
C ASN A 9 -13.19 22.13 13.72
N VAL A 10 -12.33 21.81 14.68
CA VAL A 10 -10.87 21.69 14.52
C VAL A 10 -10.45 20.23 14.67
N CYS A 11 -9.91 19.64 13.60
CA CYS A 11 -9.44 18.24 13.61
C CYS A 11 -8.16 18.07 14.40
N GLU A 12 -7.21 18.98 14.22
CA GLU A 12 -5.94 18.96 14.96
C GLU A 12 -5.26 20.32 14.90
N THR A 13 -4.35 20.53 15.85
CA THR A 13 -3.42 21.65 15.85
C THR A 13 -2.02 21.15 16.16
N PHE A 14 -1.01 21.60 15.44
CA PHE A 14 0.36 21.14 15.64
C PHE A 14 1.39 22.16 15.19
N LEU A 15 2.60 22.09 15.72
CA LEU A 15 3.73 22.89 15.27
C LEU A 15 4.54 22.07 14.26
N SER A 16 4.78 22.63 13.07
CA SER A 16 5.69 22.03 12.08
C SER A 16 6.39 23.11 11.25
N ILE A 17 7.06 22.71 10.17
CA ILE A 17 7.62 23.61 9.17
C ILE A 17 6.66 23.70 8.00
N ASP A 18 6.36 24.92 7.54
CA ASP A 18 5.61 25.08 6.30
C ASP A 18 6.45 24.62 5.11
N GLY A 19 5.97 23.55 4.47
CA GLY A 19 6.58 22.93 3.31
C GLY A 19 5.98 23.40 1.98
N GLU A 20 4.98 24.27 2.00
CA GLU A 20 4.35 24.82 0.80
C GLU A 20 5.06 26.08 0.31
N VAL A 21 4.97 26.33 -1.01
CA VAL A 21 5.31 27.63 -1.58
C VAL A 21 4.44 28.71 -0.98
N ASN A 22 5.06 29.80 -0.54
CA ASN A 22 4.36 30.95 0.01
C ASN A 22 5.09 32.22 -0.41
N GLY A 23 4.42 33.38 -0.30
CA GLY A 23 4.96 34.69 -0.69
C GLY A 23 6.28 35.10 -0.03
N PHE A 24 6.82 34.31 0.91
CA PHE A 24 8.12 34.56 1.55
C PHE A 24 9.26 33.68 1.06
N GLY A 25 9.02 32.72 0.15
CA GLY A 25 10.07 31.90 -0.47
C GLY A 25 10.96 31.13 0.52
N ARG A 26 10.46 30.85 1.73
CA ARG A 26 11.22 30.20 2.81
C ARG A 26 10.34 29.24 3.60
N MET A 27 10.87 28.04 3.85
CA MET A 27 10.33 27.12 4.85
C MET A 27 10.51 27.75 6.24
N LYS A 28 9.41 28.05 6.92
CA LYS A 28 9.41 28.65 8.26
C LYS A 28 8.60 27.80 9.22
N PRO A 29 8.99 27.73 10.51
CA PRO A 29 8.13 27.16 11.54
C PRO A 29 6.75 27.83 11.52
N SER A 30 5.70 27.01 11.58
CA SER A 30 4.31 27.44 11.54
C SER A 30 3.47 26.61 12.51
N PHE A 31 2.51 27.26 13.14
CA PHE A 31 1.44 26.54 13.85
C PHE A 31 0.33 26.23 12.87
N PHE A 32 0.01 24.96 12.70
CA PHE A 32 -1.05 24.50 11.82
C PHE A 32 -2.35 24.36 12.60
N ILE A 33 -3.43 24.86 11.99
CA ILE A 33 -4.80 24.69 12.45
C ILE A 33 -5.53 23.96 11.32
N ARG A 34 -5.81 22.68 11.52
CA ARG A 34 -6.53 21.86 10.54
C ARG A 34 -8.02 21.88 10.87
N LEU A 35 -8.80 22.57 10.04
CA LEU A 35 -10.24 22.63 10.13
C LEU A 35 -10.88 21.37 9.53
N ALA A 36 -12.08 21.03 10.02
CA ALA A 36 -12.88 19.93 9.49
C ALA A 36 -13.83 20.37 8.38
N GLY A 37 -14.27 19.42 7.55
CA GLY A 37 -15.22 19.62 6.46
C GLY A 37 -14.53 19.90 5.12
N CYS A 38 -14.82 19.10 4.10
CA CYS A 38 -14.39 19.32 2.71
C CYS A 38 -15.56 19.11 1.74
N ASN A 39 -15.76 20.05 0.83
CA ASN A 39 -16.77 20.01 -0.24
C ASN A 39 -16.30 19.19 -1.44
N LEU A 40 -14.99 18.96 -1.56
CA LEU A 40 -14.43 17.96 -2.43
C LEU A 40 -14.51 16.59 -1.76
N LYS A 41 -15.61 15.89 -2.01
CA LYS A 41 -15.69 14.46 -1.73
C LYS A 41 -14.73 13.75 -2.69
N CYS A 42 -13.60 13.23 -2.20
CA CYS A 42 -12.80 12.27 -2.97
C CYS A 42 -13.71 11.09 -3.32
N LYS A 43 -14.01 10.90 -4.61
CA LYS A 43 -15.17 10.15 -5.08
C LYS A 43 -14.87 8.68 -5.43
N TRP A 44 -13.64 8.25 -5.22
CA TRP A 44 -13.15 6.92 -5.55
C TRP A 44 -13.90 5.85 -4.76
N CYS A 45 -14.69 4.99 -5.42
CA CYS A 45 -15.48 4.00 -4.70
C CYS A 45 -15.60 2.68 -5.45
N PHE A 46 -15.60 1.57 -4.70
CA PHE A 46 -16.00 0.26 -5.24
C PHE A 46 -17.50 0.12 -5.21
N GLY A 47 -18.06 -0.30 -6.34
CA GLY A 47 -19.47 -0.58 -6.54
C GLY A 47 -19.88 -1.99 -6.17
N ILE A 48 -21.06 -2.10 -5.58
CA ILE A 48 -21.74 -3.35 -5.33
C ILE A 48 -23.02 -3.41 -6.16
N ARG A 49 -23.13 -4.48 -6.96
CA ARG A 49 -24.34 -4.77 -7.72
C ARG A 49 -25.08 -5.97 -7.12
N PRO A 50 -26.38 -5.86 -6.83
CA PRO A 50 -27.18 -6.98 -6.33
C PRO A 50 -27.08 -8.21 -7.25
N GLY A 51 -26.95 -9.40 -6.66
CA GLY A 51 -26.82 -10.67 -7.39
C GLY A 51 -25.45 -10.93 -8.03
N ARG A 52 -24.44 -10.07 -7.78
CA ARG A 52 -23.05 -10.28 -8.22
C ARG A 52 -22.14 -10.54 -7.01
N ARG A 53 -20.94 -11.04 -7.28
CA ARG A 53 -19.87 -11.20 -6.28
C ARG A 53 -19.55 -9.83 -5.68
N ILE A 54 -19.46 -9.77 -4.36
CA ILE A 54 -19.04 -8.57 -3.63
C ILE A 54 -17.54 -8.70 -3.31
N PRO A 55 -16.72 -7.69 -3.62
CA PRO A 55 -15.31 -7.69 -3.27
C PRO A 55 -15.09 -7.88 -1.77
N ARG A 56 -14.00 -8.56 -1.38
CA ARG A 56 -13.69 -8.87 0.01
C ARG A 56 -12.48 -8.09 0.51
N ILE A 57 -12.62 -7.43 1.64
CA ILE A 57 -11.56 -6.68 2.31
C ILE A 57 -10.74 -7.64 3.17
N ALA A 58 -9.41 -7.56 3.03
CA ALA A 58 -8.49 -8.33 3.85
C ALA A 58 -8.44 -7.74 5.26
N THR A 59 -9.08 -8.42 6.21
CA THR A 59 -9.03 -8.05 7.63
C THR A 59 -7.69 -8.47 8.25
N ALA A 60 -7.22 -7.75 9.25
CA ALA A 60 -6.05 -8.14 10.03
C ALA A 60 -6.36 -9.36 10.92
N ILE A 61 -7.55 -9.36 11.51
CA ILE A 61 -8.01 -10.42 12.40
C ILE A 61 -9.20 -11.14 11.76
N GLY A 62 -9.13 -12.47 11.70
CA GLY A 62 -10.23 -13.30 11.24
C GLY A 62 -10.43 -13.36 9.71
N PRO A 63 -11.61 -13.85 9.26
CA PRO A 63 -11.88 -14.02 7.84
C PRO A 63 -12.08 -12.67 7.14
N ASN A 64 -11.74 -12.61 5.84
CA ASN A 64 -11.99 -11.44 5.00
C ASN A 64 -13.49 -11.10 5.01
N LYS A 65 -13.81 -9.82 5.17
CA LYS A 65 -15.21 -9.32 5.17
C LYS A 65 -15.62 -8.90 3.77
N LYS A 66 -16.91 -8.97 3.44
CA LYS A 66 -17.39 -8.30 2.23
C LYS A 66 -17.31 -6.78 2.42
N LEU A 67 -17.10 -6.05 1.34
CA LEU A 67 -17.00 -4.58 1.37
C LEU A 67 -18.19 -3.90 2.08
N ASN A 68 -19.42 -4.40 1.90
CA ASN A 68 -20.61 -3.86 2.58
C ASN A 68 -20.80 -4.33 4.03
N GLU A 69 -19.94 -5.21 4.54
CA GLU A 69 -19.98 -5.74 5.90
C GLU A 69 -18.89 -5.12 6.80
N VAL A 70 -17.99 -4.31 6.24
CA VAL A 70 -16.96 -3.56 6.97
C VAL A 70 -17.60 -2.45 7.80
N LYS A 71 -17.08 -2.26 9.02
CA LYS A 71 -17.56 -1.27 9.99
C LYS A 71 -16.41 -0.46 10.56
N ILE A 72 -16.73 0.72 11.08
CA ILE A 72 -15.80 1.51 11.91
C ILE A 72 -15.27 0.63 13.05
N GLY A 73 -13.97 0.70 13.31
CA GLY A 73 -13.22 -0.12 14.27
C GLY A 73 -12.71 -1.46 13.72
N ASP A 74 -13.02 -1.81 12.47
CA ASP A 74 -12.46 -3.02 11.86
C ASP A 74 -10.97 -2.83 11.56
N MET A 75 -10.15 -3.80 11.95
CA MET A 75 -8.72 -3.85 11.61
C MET A 75 -8.53 -4.53 10.24
N LEU A 76 -7.92 -3.83 9.31
CA LEU A 76 -7.63 -4.24 7.93
C LEU A 76 -6.12 -4.37 7.69
N MET A 77 -5.75 -5.03 6.59
CA MET A 77 -4.37 -5.12 6.14
C MET A 77 -4.08 -4.14 5.00
N THR A 78 -2.88 -3.59 5.00
CA THR A 78 -2.31 -2.76 3.92
C THR A 78 -0.79 -2.87 3.88
N TYR A 79 -0.12 -2.16 2.97
CA TYR A 79 1.33 -2.01 2.94
C TYR A 79 1.77 -0.63 3.46
N ASP A 80 2.88 -0.59 4.19
CA ASP A 80 3.58 0.66 4.52
C ASP A 80 4.54 1.08 3.39
N SER A 81 5.26 2.20 3.62
CA SER A 81 6.23 2.74 2.67
C SER A 81 7.44 1.84 2.43
N ASP A 82 7.73 0.91 3.33
CA ASP A 82 8.83 -0.04 3.22
C ASP A 82 8.34 -1.39 2.65
N HIS A 83 7.13 -1.41 2.10
CA HIS A 83 6.45 -2.57 1.54
C HIS A 83 6.17 -3.70 2.56
N ASN A 84 6.16 -3.38 3.86
CA ASN A 84 5.75 -4.33 4.88
C ASN A 84 4.24 -4.38 4.97
N LEU A 85 3.72 -5.60 5.15
CA LEU A 85 2.30 -5.79 5.40
C LEU A 85 1.99 -5.37 6.85
N VAL A 86 1.16 -4.34 7.00
CA VAL A 86 0.83 -3.66 8.26
C VAL A 86 -0.68 -3.61 8.48
N GLU A 87 -1.08 -3.31 9.71
CA GLU A 87 -2.49 -3.15 10.08
C GLU A 87 -2.94 -1.68 9.96
N THR A 88 -4.22 -1.49 9.64
CA THR A 88 -4.87 -0.19 9.71
C THR A 88 -6.32 -0.34 10.19
N GLU A 89 -6.81 0.61 10.98
CA GLU A 89 -8.17 0.64 11.52
C GLU A 89 -9.10 1.45 10.63
N VAL A 90 -10.31 0.95 10.37
CA VAL A 90 -11.37 1.71 9.70
C VAL A 90 -11.94 2.76 10.65
N VAL A 91 -11.86 4.03 10.25
CA VAL A 91 -12.41 5.16 11.02
C VAL A 91 -13.68 5.75 10.40
N ASP A 92 -13.92 5.52 9.11
CA ASP A 92 -15.14 5.95 8.41
C ASP A 92 -15.52 4.97 7.28
N VAL A 93 -16.81 4.90 6.98
CA VAL A 93 -17.38 4.09 5.89
C VAL A 93 -18.39 4.94 5.10
N LEU A 94 -17.94 5.47 3.97
CA LEU A 94 -18.78 6.25 3.07
C LEU A 94 -19.58 5.33 2.15
N THR A 95 -20.86 5.63 1.97
CA THR A 95 -21.75 4.94 1.02
C THR A 95 -22.56 5.94 0.21
N ARG A 96 -22.63 5.77 -1.12
CA ARG A 96 -23.47 6.60 -2.00
C ARG A 96 -23.97 5.83 -3.21
N GLU A 97 -24.84 6.45 -3.99
CA GLU A 97 -25.31 5.94 -5.28
C GLU A 97 -24.75 6.78 -6.44
N VAL A 98 -24.40 6.11 -7.55
CA VAL A 98 -23.87 6.75 -8.77
C VAL A 98 -24.60 6.27 -10.02
N ASP A 99 -24.68 7.17 -10.99
CA ASP A 99 -25.35 6.92 -12.28
C ASP A 99 -24.38 6.56 -13.41
N ARG A 100 -23.08 6.77 -13.19
CA ARG A 100 -22.01 6.46 -14.14
C ARG A 100 -20.90 5.70 -13.41
N TRP A 101 -20.40 4.63 -14.03
CA TRP A 101 -19.36 3.77 -13.46
C TRP A 101 -18.66 2.94 -14.54
N LEU A 102 -17.46 2.44 -14.23
CA LEU A 102 -16.74 1.48 -15.04
C LEU A 102 -17.00 0.05 -14.55
N ARG A 103 -17.15 -0.86 -15.50
CA ARG A 103 -17.09 -2.31 -15.29
C ARG A 103 -15.73 -2.78 -15.80
N ILE A 104 -14.88 -3.26 -14.89
CA ILE A 104 -13.52 -3.71 -15.17
C ILE A 104 -13.43 -5.20 -14.88
N LYS A 105 -12.87 -5.99 -15.79
CA LYS A 105 -12.63 -7.42 -15.62
C LYS A 105 -11.14 -7.69 -15.40
N ILE A 106 -10.79 -8.34 -14.30
CA ILE A 106 -9.43 -8.61 -13.83
C ILE A 106 -9.43 -10.05 -13.28
N ASP A 107 -8.56 -10.94 -13.78
CA ASP A 107 -8.52 -12.39 -13.46
C ASP A 107 -9.92 -13.06 -13.40
N GLU A 108 -10.71 -12.92 -14.47
CA GLU A 108 -12.07 -13.48 -14.52
C GLU A 108 -13.08 -12.89 -13.51
N VAL A 109 -12.65 -11.98 -12.64
CA VAL A 109 -13.49 -11.26 -11.67
C VAL A 109 -13.92 -9.91 -12.24
N VAL A 110 -15.18 -9.56 -12.03
CA VAL A 110 -15.74 -8.29 -12.48
C VAL A 110 -15.86 -7.33 -11.32
N TYR A 111 -15.22 -6.18 -11.46
CA TYR A 111 -15.30 -5.05 -10.54
C TYR A 111 -16.17 -3.95 -11.14
N PHE A 112 -16.89 -3.27 -10.27
CA PHE A 112 -17.59 -2.05 -10.60
C PHE A 112 -16.93 -0.95 -9.80
N VAL A 113 -16.48 0.12 -10.46
CA VAL A 113 -15.78 1.22 -9.81
C VAL A 113 -16.21 2.53 -10.41
N THR A 114 -16.07 3.61 -9.65
CA THR A 114 -16.21 4.94 -10.24
C THR A 114 -15.02 5.23 -11.17
N GLU A 115 -15.19 6.10 -12.16
CA GLU A 115 -14.17 6.38 -13.18
C GLU A 115 -12.85 6.84 -12.60
N GLU A 116 -12.97 7.55 -11.51
CA GLU A 116 -11.89 8.20 -10.81
C GLU A 116 -11.08 7.17 -9.96
N HIS A 117 -11.61 5.97 -9.70
CA HIS A 117 -11.06 5.02 -8.73
C HIS A 117 -9.60 4.62 -9.00
N PRO A 118 -8.65 4.80 -8.06
CA PRO A 118 -7.26 4.54 -8.32
C PRO A 118 -6.92 3.05 -8.20
N PHE A 119 -6.22 2.52 -9.20
CA PHE A 119 -5.60 1.20 -9.18
C PHE A 119 -4.08 1.34 -9.16
N PHE A 120 -3.41 0.58 -8.31
CA PHE A 120 -1.97 0.44 -8.41
C PHE A 120 -1.64 -0.48 -9.58
N THR A 121 -0.91 0.05 -10.56
CA THR A 121 -0.45 -0.70 -11.73
C THR A 121 1.07 -0.80 -11.75
N THR A 122 1.62 -1.56 -12.69
CA THR A 122 3.07 -1.54 -12.99
C THR A 122 3.59 -0.18 -13.45
N HIS A 123 2.70 0.75 -13.81
CA HIS A 123 3.02 2.12 -14.21
C HIS A 123 2.79 3.15 -13.09
N GLY A 124 2.48 2.68 -11.88
CA GLY A 124 2.09 3.53 -10.75
C GLY A 124 0.58 3.57 -10.54
N LEU A 125 0.12 4.51 -9.72
CA LEU A 125 -1.30 4.66 -9.44
C LEU A 125 -2.00 5.27 -10.65
N MET A 126 -3.10 4.67 -11.09
CA MET A 126 -3.83 5.11 -12.27
C MET A 126 -5.33 5.15 -11.98
N PRO A 127 -6.04 6.24 -12.30
CA PRO A 127 -7.50 6.26 -12.26
C PRO A 127 -8.09 5.19 -13.18
N ALA A 128 -9.21 4.61 -12.79
CA ALA A 128 -9.90 3.56 -13.52
C ALA A 128 -10.25 3.97 -14.96
N SER A 129 -10.53 5.27 -15.20
CA SER A 129 -10.79 5.87 -16.51
C SER A 129 -9.60 5.85 -17.46
N ASN A 130 -8.39 5.77 -16.90
CA ASN A 130 -7.14 5.84 -17.66
C ASN A 130 -6.57 4.44 -17.91
N LEU A 131 -7.10 3.41 -17.24
CA LEU A 131 -6.71 2.02 -17.50
C LEU A 131 -7.01 1.64 -18.95
N VAL A 132 -6.14 0.82 -19.52
CA VAL A 132 -6.34 0.15 -20.79
C VAL A 132 -6.27 -1.36 -20.62
N VAL A 133 -6.88 -2.10 -21.56
CA VAL A 133 -6.77 -3.57 -21.58
C VAL A 133 -5.30 -3.94 -21.77
N GLY A 134 -4.80 -4.84 -20.93
CA GLY A 134 -3.38 -5.22 -20.86
C GLY A 134 -2.63 -4.58 -19.69
N ASP A 135 -3.17 -3.53 -19.04
CA ASP A 135 -2.55 -2.97 -17.85
C ASP A 135 -2.50 -3.99 -16.70
N MET A 136 -1.40 -4.00 -15.97
CA MET A 136 -1.16 -4.96 -14.89
C MET A 136 -1.46 -4.32 -13.54
N ILE A 137 -2.55 -4.74 -12.88
CA ILE A 137 -2.93 -4.27 -11.55
C ILE A 137 -2.21 -5.09 -10.49
N LEU A 138 -1.50 -4.42 -9.58
CA LEU A 138 -0.73 -5.05 -8.52
C LEU A 138 -1.63 -5.73 -7.49
N HIS A 139 -1.39 -7.02 -7.25
CA HIS A 139 -2.08 -7.82 -6.24
C HIS A 139 -1.09 -8.37 -5.20
N ALA A 140 -1.51 -8.36 -3.94
CA ALA A 140 -0.89 -9.14 -2.87
C ALA A 140 -1.22 -10.63 -3.04
N SER A 141 -0.34 -11.50 -2.57
CA SER A 141 -0.62 -12.95 -2.56
C SER A 141 -1.50 -13.30 -1.35
N PRO A 142 -2.49 -14.21 -1.50
CA PRO A 142 -3.23 -14.77 -0.37
C PRO A 142 -2.34 -15.38 0.73
N ASP A 143 -1.12 -15.82 0.38
CA ASP A 143 -0.14 -16.38 1.31
C ASP A 143 0.50 -15.32 2.23
N ASP A 144 0.48 -14.04 1.84
CA ASP A 144 1.08 -12.94 2.60
C ASP A 144 0.33 -12.73 3.94
N LYS A 145 -1.00 -12.79 3.92
CA LYS A 145 -1.86 -12.71 5.12
C LYS A 145 -1.63 -13.88 6.10
N VAL A 146 -1.31 -15.08 5.60
CA VAL A 146 -1.10 -16.30 6.43
C VAL A 146 0.21 -16.22 7.23
N SER A 147 1.19 -15.46 6.73
CA SER A 147 2.49 -15.26 7.42
C SER A 147 2.35 -14.33 8.63
N PHE A 148 1.56 -13.26 8.51
CA PHE A 148 1.32 -12.26 9.54
C PHE A 148 0.41 -12.78 10.67
N SER A 149 -0.69 -13.48 10.33
CA SER A 149 -1.61 -14.07 11.32
C SER A 149 -0.96 -15.14 12.23
N LYS A 150 0.26 -15.61 11.89
CA LYS A 150 1.01 -16.63 12.63
C LYS A 150 2.03 -16.06 13.63
N LEU A 151 2.19 -14.73 13.71
CA LEU A 151 3.33 -14.10 14.39
C LEU A 151 2.96 -13.17 15.56
N GLY A 152 1.79 -13.32 16.18
CA GLY A 152 1.42 -12.58 17.40
C GLY A 152 2.38 -12.81 18.59
N ASP A 153 1.89 -12.67 19.83
CA ASP A 153 2.71 -12.64 21.08
C ASP A 153 3.53 -13.91 21.42
N ARG A 154 3.67 -14.86 20.49
CA ARG A 154 4.31 -16.17 20.68
C ARG A 154 5.65 -16.31 19.98
N ASN A 155 6.35 -15.24 19.63
CA ASN A 155 7.73 -15.34 19.14
C ASN A 155 8.70 -15.63 20.31
N PRO A 156 9.21 -16.87 20.48
CA PRO A 156 10.06 -17.24 21.61
C PRO A 156 11.45 -16.58 21.58
N MET A 157 11.87 -16.04 20.43
CA MET A 157 13.15 -15.31 20.28
C MET A 157 13.12 -13.90 20.88
N LYS A 158 11.92 -13.37 21.20
CA LYS A 158 11.76 -12.08 21.89
C LYS A 158 11.65 -12.24 23.41
N ARG A 159 11.70 -13.46 23.95
CA ARG A 159 11.67 -13.72 25.39
C ARG A 159 13.07 -13.55 25.99
N PRO A 160 13.28 -12.63 26.95
CA PRO A 160 14.61 -12.32 27.49
C PRO A 160 15.35 -13.54 28.10
N ASP A 161 14.61 -14.50 28.64
CA ASP A 161 15.12 -15.72 29.29
C ASP A 161 15.63 -16.79 28.31
N VAL A 162 15.21 -16.71 27.04
CA VAL A 162 15.56 -17.69 26.00
C VAL A 162 16.83 -17.27 25.26
N ALA A 163 17.02 -15.96 25.04
CA ALA A 163 18.23 -15.43 24.40
C ALA A 163 19.52 -15.72 25.19
N ALA A 164 19.43 -15.84 26.52
CA ALA A 164 20.58 -16.08 27.39
C ALA A 164 21.03 -17.56 27.48
N LYS A 165 20.23 -18.54 27.02
CA LYS A 165 20.50 -19.98 27.21
C LYS A 165 21.17 -20.69 26.03
N SER A 166 21.29 -20.05 24.86
CA SER A 166 21.69 -20.74 23.63
C SER A 166 23.19 -20.82 23.36
N THR A 167 24.03 -20.27 24.24
CA THR A 167 25.47 -20.09 23.98
C THR A 167 26.41 -21.12 24.60
N GLU A 168 25.95 -22.16 25.33
CA GLU A 168 26.90 -23.10 25.95
C GLU A 168 26.56 -24.60 25.77
N ASN A 169 27.47 -25.29 25.04
CA ASN A 169 27.78 -26.73 24.98
C ASN A 169 26.72 -27.73 24.45
N THR A 170 26.89 -28.22 23.22
CA THR A 170 26.28 -29.50 22.81
C THR A 170 27.20 -30.35 21.91
N ASP A 171 27.48 -31.58 22.35
CA ASP A 171 28.22 -32.62 21.62
C ASP A 171 27.30 -33.43 20.69
N TYR A 172 27.46 -33.23 19.38
CA TYR A 172 26.67 -33.80 18.30
C TYR A 172 26.83 -35.32 18.13
N THR A 173 27.89 -35.92 18.68
CA THR A 173 28.17 -37.37 18.56
C THR A 173 27.23 -38.18 19.44
N SER A 174 26.93 -37.67 20.65
CA SER A 174 25.94 -38.29 21.55
C SER A 174 24.51 -38.15 21.03
N VAL A 175 24.23 -37.07 20.29
CA VAL A 175 22.92 -36.77 19.68
C VAL A 175 22.64 -37.75 18.52
N GLY A 176 23.63 -38.03 17.66
CA GLY A 176 23.49 -38.99 16.56
C GLY A 176 23.16 -40.43 17.02
N LYS A 177 23.80 -40.89 18.10
CA LYS A 177 23.49 -42.21 18.70
C LYS A 177 22.07 -42.27 19.29
N LYS A 178 21.60 -41.19 19.92
CA LYS A 178 20.24 -41.10 20.47
C LYS A 178 19.16 -41.11 19.37
N ILE A 179 19.43 -40.48 18.23
CA ILE A 179 18.52 -40.46 17.06
C ILE A 179 18.39 -41.85 16.42
N SER A 180 19.51 -42.55 16.18
CA SER A 180 19.52 -43.92 15.64
C SER A 180 18.72 -44.91 16.51
N THR A 181 18.91 -44.82 17.84
CA THR A 181 18.20 -45.65 18.81
C THR A 181 16.69 -45.34 18.82
N THR A 182 16.33 -44.06 18.64
CA THR A 182 14.93 -43.60 18.56
C THR A 182 14.24 -44.09 17.29
N ILE A 183 14.94 -44.16 16.15
CA ILE A 183 14.40 -44.67 14.89
C ILE A 183 14.13 -46.17 14.97
N ARG A 184 15.08 -46.97 15.49
CA ARG A 184 14.87 -48.41 15.73
C ARG A 184 13.68 -48.66 16.67
N ARG A 185 13.56 -47.87 17.74
CA ARG A 185 12.43 -47.95 18.68
C ARG A 185 11.10 -47.62 17.98
N LYS A 186 11.06 -46.60 17.13
CA LYS A 186 9.85 -46.22 16.38
C LYS A 186 9.46 -47.24 15.30
N GLN A 187 10.42 -47.93 14.69
CA GLN A 187 10.17 -49.05 13.77
C GLN A 187 9.59 -50.27 14.51
N GLN A 188 10.15 -50.62 15.68
CA GLN A 188 9.63 -51.71 16.51
C GLN A 188 8.23 -51.42 17.07
N LEU A 189 7.93 -50.14 17.34
CA LEU A 189 6.61 -49.69 17.79
C LEU A 189 5.61 -49.45 16.63
N GLY A 190 6.00 -49.70 15.37
CA GLY A 190 5.13 -49.53 14.19
C GLY A 190 4.78 -48.08 13.84
N ILE A 191 5.46 -47.10 14.44
CA ILE A 191 5.16 -45.66 14.30
C ILE A 191 5.99 -44.99 13.19
N TYR A 192 6.94 -45.74 12.61
CA TYR A 192 7.78 -45.26 11.51
C TYR A 192 8.06 -46.40 10.53
N ASN A 193 7.46 -46.35 9.34
CA ASN A 193 7.72 -47.29 8.24
C ASN A 193 8.43 -46.55 7.10
N HIS A 194 9.71 -46.87 6.91
CA HIS A 194 10.46 -46.35 5.78
C HIS A 194 9.86 -46.92 4.47
N PRO A 195 9.72 -46.12 3.39
CA PRO A 195 9.12 -46.52 2.10
C PRO A 195 9.57 -47.90 1.64
N TRP A 196 10.89 -48.11 1.70
CA TRP A 196 11.54 -49.36 1.30
C TRP A 196 10.95 -50.60 1.98
N VAL A 197 10.49 -50.50 3.22
CA VAL A 197 9.93 -51.63 3.99
C VAL A 197 8.56 -52.05 3.43
N ASN A 198 7.76 -51.09 2.97
CA ASN A 198 6.40 -51.30 2.48
C ASN A 198 6.32 -51.72 1.00
N MET A 199 7.46 -51.86 0.31
CA MET A 199 7.50 -52.24 -1.10
C MET A 199 7.52 -53.77 -1.27
N SER A 200 6.88 -54.28 -2.34
CA SER A 200 6.93 -55.71 -2.67
C SER A 200 8.35 -56.17 -3.01
N GLU A 201 8.69 -57.43 -2.73
CA GLU A 201 10.03 -57.96 -3.02
C GLU A 201 10.37 -57.92 -4.52
N ASP A 202 9.40 -58.12 -5.39
CA ASP A 202 9.58 -57.96 -6.84
C ASP A 202 9.93 -56.52 -7.23
N ARG A 203 9.29 -55.53 -6.59
CA ARG A 203 9.59 -54.11 -6.82
C ARG A 203 10.94 -53.72 -6.23
N LYS A 204 11.33 -54.29 -5.09
CA LYS A 204 12.67 -54.13 -4.52
C LYS A 204 13.74 -54.74 -5.44
N ALA A 205 13.46 -55.89 -6.04
CA ALA A 205 14.36 -56.55 -6.98
C ALA A 205 14.53 -55.74 -8.28
N GLU A 206 13.44 -55.20 -8.82
CA GLU A 206 13.42 -54.29 -9.97
C GLU A 206 14.28 -53.05 -9.72
N ILE A 207 14.09 -52.39 -8.56
CA ILE A 207 14.86 -51.20 -8.19
C ILE A 207 16.32 -51.56 -7.96
N ARG A 208 16.64 -52.67 -7.28
CA ARG A 208 18.03 -53.13 -7.11
C ARG A 208 18.71 -53.36 -8.46
N LYS A 209 18.01 -53.93 -9.45
CA LYS A 209 18.52 -54.16 -10.80
C LYS A 209 18.76 -52.84 -11.53
N GLN A 210 17.85 -51.87 -11.44
CA GLN A 210 18.01 -50.53 -12.02
C GLN A 210 19.15 -49.74 -11.35
N PHE A 211 19.26 -49.83 -10.03
CA PHE A 211 20.32 -49.19 -9.24
C PHE A 211 21.69 -49.79 -9.54
N SER A 212 21.78 -51.12 -9.63
CA SER A 212 23.00 -51.83 -10.02
C SER A 212 23.44 -51.51 -11.46
N ALA A 213 22.50 -51.33 -12.37
CA ALA A 213 22.79 -50.89 -13.74
C ALA A 213 23.28 -49.42 -13.79
N ARG A 214 22.75 -48.56 -12.92
CA ARG A 214 23.14 -47.14 -12.81
C ARG A 214 24.45 -46.91 -12.05
N MET A 215 24.82 -47.80 -11.13
CA MET A 215 26.06 -47.75 -10.34
C MET A 215 27.27 -48.38 -11.06
N LYS A 216 27.26 -48.42 -12.39
CA LYS A 216 28.38 -48.88 -13.22
C LYS A 216 29.11 -47.71 -13.85
N GLY A 217 30.44 -47.79 -13.88
CA GLY A 217 31.30 -46.83 -14.56
C GLY A 217 31.29 -45.43 -13.94
N ASP A 218 31.24 -44.43 -14.80
CA ASP A 218 31.27 -42.98 -14.54
C ASP A 218 30.10 -42.43 -13.73
N LYS A 219 29.08 -43.24 -13.47
CA LYS A 219 27.92 -42.87 -12.66
C LYS A 219 28.01 -43.35 -11.21
N ASN A 220 29.01 -44.17 -10.88
CA ASN A 220 29.25 -44.67 -9.53
C ASN A 220 30.04 -43.64 -8.69
N PRO A 221 29.50 -43.14 -7.56
CA PRO A 221 30.18 -42.15 -6.71
C PRO A 221 31.51 -42.62 -6.13
N ASN A 222 31.73 -43.95 -6.05
CA ASN A 222 32.96 -44.57 -5.56
C ASN A 222 33.96 -44.89 -6.68
N TRP A 223 33.64 -44.57 -7.94
CA TRP A 223 34.56 -44.75 -9.06
C TRP A 223 35.44 -43.50 -9.22
N ASN A 224 36.74 -43.71 -9.43
CA ASN A 224 37.81 -42.69 -9.32
C ASN A 224 37.78 -41.55 -10.38
N GLY A 225 36.70 -41.42 -11.14
CA GLY A 225 36.43 -40.35 -12.09
C GLY A 225 34.94 -40.14 -12.36
N GLY A 226 34.07 -40.60 -11.46
CA GLY A 226 32.62 -40.59 -11.67
C GLY A 226 31.95 -39.29 -11.24
N SER A 227 30.90 -38.89 -11.94
CA SER A 227 29.98 -37.85 -11.47
C SER A 227 29.39 -38.31 -10.15
N LYS A 228 29.54 -37.50 -9.10
CA LYS A 228 28.86 -37.75 -7.81
C LYS A 228 27.36 -37.72 -8.07
N THR A 229 26.73 -38.88 -8.25
CA THR A 229 25.27 -38.99 -8.30
C THR A 229 24.75 -39.45 -6.94
N PRO A 230 24.23 -38.54 -6.10
CA PRO A 230 23.68 -38.85 -4.80
C PRO A 230 22.38 -39.71 -4.85
N ASN A 231 22.12 -40.50 -3.79
CA ASN A 231 20.89 -41.23 -3.49
C ASN A 231 19.63 -40.40 -3.75
N PHE A 232 19.66 -39.10 -3.46
CA PHE A 232 18.57 -38.17 -3.74
C PHE A 232 18.22 -38.09 -5.23
N ASP A 233 19.21 -37.94 -6.10
CA ASP A 233 18.98 -37.83 -7.55
C ASP A 233 18.40 -39.13 -8.11
N ILE A 234 18.90 -40.27 -7.62
CA ILE A 234 18.38 -41.58 -8.03
C ILE A 234 16.92 -41.75 -7.59
N LEU A 235 16.60 -41.38 -6.35
CA LEU A 235 15.22 -41.44 -5.85
C LEU A 235 14.31 -40.45 -6.59
N SER A 236 14.82 -39.29 -6.99
CA SER A 236 14.08 -38.26 -7.73
C SER A 236 13.69 -38.77 -9.12
N GLU A 237 14.61 -39.42 -9.81
CA GLU A 237 14.35 -40.03 -11.11
C GLU A 237 13.35 -41.20 -11.00
N LEU A 238 13.48 -42.05 -9.97
CA LEU A 238 12.52 -43.13 -9.73
C LEU A 238 11.12 -42.63 -9.38
N CYS A 239 11.02 -41.52 -8.64
CA CYS A 239 9.75 -40.84 -8.38
C CYS A 239 9.16 -40.24 -9.68
N THR A 240 10.00 -39.64 -10.51
CA THR A 240 9.60 -39.03 -11.79
C THR A 240 9.14 -40.08 -12.80
N ALA A 241 9.79 -41.23 -12.85
CA ALA A 241 9.41 -42.37 -13.69
C ALA A 241 8.17 -43.12 -13.16
N GLY A 242 7.57 -42.68 -12.05
CA GLY A 242 6.43 -43.35 -11.42
C GLY A 242 6.77 -44.71 -10.79
N VAL A 243 8.06 -45.05 -10.68
CA VAL A 243 8.54 -46.28 -10.04
C VAL A 243 8.32 -46.22 -8.53
N ILE A 244 8.45 -45.02 -7.95
CA ILE A 244 8.06 -44.73 -6.57
C ILE A 244 6.90 -43.74 -6.65
N ASN A 245 5.73 -44.16 -6.21
CA ASN A 245 4.50 -43.38 -6.27
C ASN A 245 3.72 -43.42 -4.95
N VAL A 246 4.31 -43.90 -3.85
CA VAL A 246 3.62 -43.97 -2.55
C VAL A 246 4.27 -43.00 -1.58
N CYS A 247 3.46 -42.11 -1.01
CA CYS A 247 3.94 -41.17 0.00
C CYS A 247 4.14 -41.88 1.33
N THR A 248 5.27 -41.67 1.99
CA THR A 248 5.60 -42.41 3.22
C THR A 248 5.05 -41.76 4.48
N ILE A 249 4.46 -40.58 4.32
CA ILE A 249 3.83 -39.82 5.41
C ILE A 249 2.35 -40.12 5.47
N CYS A 250 1.65 -40.04 4.33
CA CYS A 250 0.20 -40.25 4.28
C CYS A 250 -0.21 -41.58 3.64
N ASN A 251 0.74 -42.37 3.15
CA ASN A 251 0.53 -43.68 2.51
C ASN A 251 -0.36 -43.67 1.25
N ASN A 252 -0.58 -42.50 0.64
CA ASN A 252 -1.36 -42.38 -0.60
C ASN A 252 -0.50 -42.68 -1.82
N GLU A 253 -1.07 -43.39 -2.79
CA GLU A 253 -0.49 -43.57 -4.12
C GLU A 253 -0.73 -42.31 -4.97
N THR A 254 0.31 -41.55 -5.24
CA THR A 254 0.26 -40.28 -5.99
C THR A 254 1.66 -39.91 -6.50
N ARG A 255 1.79 -38.76 -7.15
CA ARG A 255 3.10 -38.22 -7.52
C ARG A 255 3.85 -37.79 -6.26
N VAL A 256 5.05 -38.33 -6.08
CA VAL A 256 5.90 -38.11 -4.90
C VAL A 256 7.26 -37.57 -5.29
N ILE A 257 8.00 -37.04 -4.31
CA ILE A 257 9.36 -36.53 -4.46
C ILE A 257 10.19 -36.89 -3.22
N PRO A 258 11.51 -37.12 -3.37
CA PRO A 258 12.42 -37.29 -2.25
C PRO A 258 12.69 -35.96 -1.53
N HIS A 259 13.00 -36.05 -0.24
CA HIS A 259 13.20 -34.92 0.66
C HIS A 259 14.23 -35.25 1.73
N HIS A 260 15.25 -34.41 1.93
CA HIS A 260 16.20 -34.59 3.05
C HIS A 260 15.58 -34.17 4.39
N ILE A 261 15.42 -35.12 5.31
CA ILE A 261 14.73 -34.96 6.61
C ILE A 261 15.39 -33.86 7.46
N ASP A 262 16.73 -33.76 7.44
CA ASP A 262 17.49 -32.74 8.17
C ASP A 262 17.73 -31.44 7.38
N GLU A 263 17.21 -31.35 6.16
CA GLU A 263 17.38 -30.23 5.22
C GLU A 263 18.82 -29.96 4.76
N ASP A 264 19.79 -30.83 5.03
CA ASP A 264 21.15 -30.74 4.50
C ASP A 264 21.27 -31.52 3.18
N PRO A 265 21.33 -30.85 2.02
CA PRO A 265 21.45 -31.53 0.72
C PRO A 265 22.79 -32.25 0.54
N LYS A 266 23.78 -32.01 1.40
CA LYS A 266 25.04 -32.76 1.41
C LYS A 266 24.94 -34.05 2.21
N ASN A 267 23.98 -34.16 3.12
CA ASN A 267 23.71 -35.38 3.89
C ASN A 267 22.81 -36.32 3.10
N ASP A 268 23.40 -36.93 2.09
CA ASP A 268 22.71 -37.78 1.14
C ASP A 268 22.56 -39.25 1.62
N SER A 269 22.52 -39.45 2.93
CA SER A 269 22.22 -40.76 3.51
C SER A 269 20.79 -41.16 3.19
N LEU A 270 20.56 -42.40 2.74
CA LEU A 270 19.21 -42.95 2.53
C LEU A 270 18.32 -42.84 3.77
N ALA A 271 18.88 -42.95 4.98
CA ALA A 271 18.15 -42.79 6.23
C ALA A 271 17.67 -41.34 6.49
N ASN A 272 18.29 -40.39 5.79
CA ASN A 272 17.96 -38.98 5.82
C ASN A 272 17.06 -38.56 4.66
N ILE A 273 16.59 -39.48 3.80
CA ILE A 273 15.73 -39.13 2.65
C ILE A 273 14.33 -39.73 2.84
N GLN A 274 13.31 -38.87 2.85
CA GLN A 274 11.91 -39.23 2.95
C GLN A 274 11.19 -39.00 1.63
N ILE A 275 10.34 -39.94 1.21
CA ILE A 275 9.51 -39.80 -0.01
C ILE A 275 8.15 -39.22 0.34
N ALA A 276 7.85 -38.03 -0.15
CA ALA A 276 6.64 -37.30 0.21
C ALA A 276 5.82 -36.91 -1.03
N CYS A 277 4.49 -37.05 -0.96
CA CYS A 277 3.61 -36.42 -1.94
C CYS A 277 3.69 -34.90 -1.79
N HIS A 278 3.27 -34.17 -2.82
CA HIS A 278 3.34 -32.71 -2.81
C HIS A 278 2.69 -32.06 -1.56
N PRO A 279 1.49 -32.46 -1.10
CA PRO A 279 0.90 -31.93 0.14
C PRO A 279 1.70 -32.24 1.41
N CYS A 280 2.26 -33.45 1.52
CA CYS A 280 3.07 -33.84 2.69
C CYS A 280 4.45 -33.18 2.67
N HIS A 281 5.06 -33.07 1.49
CA HIS A 281 6.32 -32.36 1.30
C HIS A 281 6.20 -30.89 1.70
N ASN A 282 5.08 -30.24 1.36
CA ASN A 282 4.80 -28.87 1.78
C ASN A 282 4.63 -28.76 3.31
N LYS A 283 4.07 -29.79 3.96
CA LYS A 283 3.99 -29.86 5.43
C LYS A 283 5.36 -30.08 6.08
N ILE A 284 6.24 -30.93 5.51
CA ILE A 284 7.59 -31.18 6.04
C ILE A 284 8.42 -29.90 6.02
N HIS A 285 8.52 -29.25 4.87
CA HIS A 285 9.30 -28.02 4.75
C HIS A 285 8.61 -26.80 5.36
N LYS A 286 7.38 -26.94 5.88
CA LYS A 286 6.50 -25.81 6.20
C LYS A 286 6.52 -24.77 5.06
N ARG A 287 6.55 -25.23 3.81
CA ARG A 287 6.69 -24.41 2.60
C ARG A 287 5.41 -23.58 2.45
N GLY A 288 5.38 -22.46 3.14
CA GLY A 288 5.12 -21.16 2.54
C GLY A 288 6.46 -20.53 2.17
N TYR A 289 6.46 -19.70 1.15
CA TYR A 289 7.58 -18.81 0.84
C TYR A 289 7.78 -17.87 2.05
N ASN A 290 9.01 -17.70 2.53
CA ASN A 290 9.29 -16.69 3.55
C ASN A 290 9.73 -15.42 2.81
N PHE A 291 8.73 -14.68 2.35
CA PHE A 291 8.83 -13.50 1.47
C PHE A 291 9.73 -12.39 2.04
N TRP A 292 9.86 -12.32 3.37
CA TRP A 292 10.34 -11.16 4.11
C TRP A 292 11.84 -11.06 4.39
N ARG A 293 12.69 -11.97 3.90
CA ARG A 293 14.14 -11.90 4.21
C ARG A 293 15.06 -11.54 3.06
N GLY A 294 14.61 -11.52 1.81
CA GLY A 294 15.47 -11.17 0.67
C GLY A 294 16.74 -12.02 0.49
N GLU A 295 16.95 -13.07 1.28
CA GLU A 295 18.12 -13.93 1.27
C GLU A 295 17.71 -15.39 1.09
N ARG A 296 18.39 -16.07 0.17
CA ARG A 296 18.43 -17.53 0.18
C ARG A 296 19.28 -17.99 1.38
N LYS A 297 19.01 -19.19 1.91
CA LYS A 297 19.78 -19.82 3.01
C LYS A 297 21.30 -19.97 2.75
N ASP A 298 21.81 -19.52 1.60
CA ASP A 298 23.25 -19.45 1.27
C ASP A 298 23.86 -18.03 1.45
N GLY A 299 23.10 -17.07 1.99
CA GLY A 299 23.61 -15.75 2.37
C GLY A 299 23.85 -14.79 1.20
N LYS A 300 23.25 -15.04 0.03
CA LYS A 300 23.23 -14.06 -1.06
C LYS A 300 21.96 -13.23 -1.02
N VAL A 301 22.14 -11.91 -0.84
CA VAL A 301 21.11 -10.88 -0.96
C VAL A 301 20.74 -10.70 -2.43
N LEU A 302 19.45 -10.71 -2.74
CA LEU A 302 18.94 -10.41 -4.09
C LEU A 302 19.04 -8.91 -4.38
N SER A 303 19.49 -8.54 -5.58
CA SER A 303 19.55 -7.14 -6.00
C SER A 303 18.15 -6.51 -6.08
N ALA A 304 18.07 -5.20 -5.78
CA ALA A 304 16.84 -4.40 -5.84
C ALA A 304 16.09 -4.54 -7.18
N GLU A 305 16.82 -4.69 -8.30
CA GLU A 305 16.25 -4.98 -9.62
C GLU A 305 15.40 -6.26 -9.67
N LYS A 306 15.80 -7.33 -8.96
CA LYS A 306 15.04 -8.59 -8.93
C LYS A 306 13.88 -8.56 -7.96
N GLN A 307 13.93 -7.75 -6.90
CA GLN A 307 12.78 -7.49 -6.03
C GLN A 307 11.70 -6.71 -6.77
N LEU A 308 12.10 -5.72 -7.57
CA LEU A 308 11.22 -4.99 -8.48
C LEU A 308 10.61 -5.93 -9.54
N GLN A 309 11.41 -6.87 -10.08
CA GLN A 309 10.96 -7.89 -11.03
C GLN A 309 9.97 -8.90 -10.42
N MET A 310 10.00 -9.10 -9.10
CA MET A 310 9.06 -9.98 -8.39
C MET A 310 7.76 -9.27 -8.01
N LEU A 311 7.79 -7.97 -7.70
CA LEU A 311 6.58 -7.14 -7.61
C LEU A 311 5.87 -7.04 -8.98
N GLN A 312 6.64 -7.02 -10.06
CA GLN A 312 6.15 -7.13 -11.44
C GLN A 312 5.54 -8.51 -11.80
N SER A 313 5.74 -9.55 -10.97
CA SER A 313 5.34 -10.93 -11.29
C SER A 313 3.97 -11.38 -10.73
N ASN A 314 3.29 -10.56 -9.92
CA ASN A 314 1.94 -10.82 -9.36
C ASN A 314 0.89 -9.81 -9.81
N GLY A 315 1.18 -9.01 -10.84
CA GLY A 315 0.16 -8.18 -11.48
C GLY A 315 -0.89 -9.06 -12.13
N VAL A 316 -2.14 -8.64 -12.07
CA VAL A 316 -3.22 -9.27 -12.83
C VAL A 316 -3.61 -8.34 -13.95
N GLU A 317 -3.67 -8.90 -15.15
CA GLU A 317 -4.01 -8.18 -16.37
C GLU A 317 -5.47 -7.71 -16.37
N VAL A 318 -5.69 -6.45 -16.76
CA VAL A 318 -7.00 -5.92 -17.09
C VAL A 318 -7.46 -6.53 -18.41
N GLN A 319 -8.51 -7.34 -18.37
CA GLN A 319 -9.03 -8.09 -19.52
C GLN A 319 -10.13 -7.34 -20.29
N GLU A 320 -10.89 -6.48 -19.61
CA GLU A 320 -12.03 -5.78 -20.21
C GLU A 320 -12.36 -4.51 -19.41
N ILE A 321 -12.64 -3.41 -20.10
CA ILE A 321 -13.12 -2.16 -19.51
C ILE A 321 -14.37 -1.72 -20.28
N LYS A 322 -15.46 -1.44 -19.56
CA LYS A 322 -16.70 -0.91 -20.13
C LYS A 322 -17.27 0.20 -19.27
N LEU A 323 -17.47 1.37 -19.86
CA LEU A 323 -18.21 2.46 -19.24
C LEU A 323 -19.71 2.17 -19.29
N PHE A 324 -20.39 2.41 -18.17
CA PHE A 324 -21.83 2.37 -18.04
C PHE A 324 -22.31 3.74 -17.57
N ASP A 325 -23.19 4.36 -18.33
CA ASP A 325 -23.92 5.54 -17.92
C ASP A 325 -25.42 5.25 -18.00
N ARG A 326 -26.14 5.45 -16.90
CA ARG A 326 -27.58 5.21 -16.83
C ARG A 326 -28.36 6.05 -17.83
N LYS A 327 -27.83 7.21 -18.26
CA LYS A 327 -28.50 8.06 -19.26
C LYS A 327 -28.64 7.39 -20.62
N ASP A 328 -27.79 6.39 -20.91
CA ASP A 328 -27.78 5.68 -22.20
C ASP A 328 -28.88 4.61 -22.31
N PHE A 329 -29.63 4.37 -21.22
CA PHE A 329 -30.69 3.36 -21.17
C PHE A 329 -32.08 3.98 -21.26
N LEU A 330 -32.96 3.35 -22.05
CA LEU A 330 -34.38 3.69 -22.07
C LEU A 330 -34.99 3.53 -20.67
N PRO A 331 -35.99 4.35 -20.28
CA PRO A 331 -36.62 4.30 -18.96
C PRO A 331 -37.10 2.91 -18.53
N SER A 332 -37.57 2.09 -19.48
CA SER A 332 -38.09 0.75 -19.25
C SER A 332 -37.03 -0.31 -18.90
N ILE A 333 -35.77 -0.07 -19.27
CA ILE A 333 -34.64 -0.99 -19.03
C ILE A 333 -33.53 -0.34 -18.21
N LYS A 334 -33.78 0.86 -17.68
CA LYS A 334 -32.79 1.66 -16.96
C LYS A 334 -32.36 0.92 -15.69
N PRO A 335 -31.07 0.59 -15.54
CA PRO A 335 -30.61 -0.05 -14.32
C PRO A 335 -30.79 0.88 -13.12
N LYS A 336 -30.89 0.31 -11.93
CA LYS A 336 -30.83 1.08 -10.67
C LYS A 336 -29.46 1.77 -10.54
N PRO A 337 -29.37 2.90 -9.81
CA PRO A 337 -28.07 3.47 -9.44
C PRO A 337 -27.14 2.42 -8.84
N LEU A 338 -25.85 2.53 -9.14
CA LEU A 338 -24.84 1.66 -8.54
C LEU A 338 -24.54 2.17 -7.14
N LYS A 339 -24.71 1.31 -6.14
CA LYS A 339 -24.31 1.62 -4.76
C LYS A 339 -22.81 1.41 -4.63
N VAL A 340 -22.09 2.44 -4.21
CA VAL A 340 -20.63 2.45 -4.10
C VAL A 340 -20.20 2.75 -2.66
N TYR A 341 -19.03 2.22 -2.29
CA TYR A 341 -18.46 2.27 -0.95
C TYR A 341 -17.03 2.81 -0.99
N ASN A 342 -16.69 3.61 0.01
CA ASN A 342 -15.30 3.97 0.34
C ASN A 342 -15.06 3.77 1.83
N LEU A 343 -13.83 3.42 2.22
CA LEU A 343 -13.43 3.24 3.61
C LEU A 343 -12.34 4.27 3.91
N THR A 344 -12.32 4.86 5.10
CA THR A 344 -11.18 5.66 5.57
C THR A 344 -10.45 4.89 6.66
N CYS A 345 -9.12 4.85 6.59
CA CYS A 345 -8.30 4.04 7.48
C CYS A 345 -7.15 4.85 8.13
N THR A 346 -6.73 4.43 9.33
CA THR A 346 -5.61 5.02 10.10
C THR A 346 -4.71 3.93 10.71
N PRO A 347 -3.39 4.12 10.88
CA PRO A 347 -2.60 5.27 10.47
C PRO A 347 -2.27 5.29 8.97
N TYR A 348 -2.67 4.27 8.20
CA TYR A 348 -2.44 4.18 6.77
C TYR A 348 -3.77 4.28 6.03
N ASN A 349 -4.00 5.34 5.26
CA ASN A 349 -5.25 5.50 4.52
C ASN A 349 -5.27 4.68 3.21
N THR A 350 -5.01 3.39 3.34
CA THR A 350 -4.91 2.40 2.25
C THR A 350 -5.37 1.05 2.79
N TYR A 351 -5.90 0.17 1.94
CA TYR A 351 -6.31 -1.18 2.36
C TYR A 351 -6.26 -2.17 1.20
N LEU A 352 -6.31 -3.46 1.52
CA LEU A 352 -6.34 -4.54 0.54
C LEU A 352 -7.78 -5.03 0.29
N ILE A 353 -8.23 -4.95 -0.96
CA ILE A 353 -9.54 -5.45 -1.43
C ILE A 353 -9.36 -6.50 -2.52
N ASP A 354 -9.82 -7.72 -2.26
CA ASP A 354 -9.46 -8.90 -3.04
C ASP A 354 -7.95 -8.99 -3.28
N TYR A 355 -7.17 -8.54 -2.28
CA TYR A 355 -5.71 -8.42 -2.33
C TYR A 355 -5.16 -7.37 -3.30
N MET A 356 -6.00 -6.62 -4.01
CA MET A 356 -5.57 -5.39 -4.69
C MET A 356 -5.28 -4.31 -3.66
N TRP A 357 -4.17 -3.61 -3.85
CA TRP A 357 -3.85 -2.44 -3.04
C TRP A 357 -4.62 -1.23 -3.54
N VAL A 358 -5.24 -0.49 -2.62
CA VAL A 358 -6.08 0.67 -2.91
C VAL A 358 -5.75 1.79 -1.93
N HIS A 359 -5.74 3.04 -2.44
CA HIS A 359 -5.36 4.24 -1.70
C HIS A 359 -6.50 5.25 -1.56
N ASN A 360 -6.43 6.04 -0.49
CA ASN A 360 -7.31 7.17 -0.19
C ASN A 360 -6.51 8.43 0.16
N CYS A 361 -7.13 9.59 -0.03
CA CYS A 361 -6.58 10.92 0.22
C CYS A 361 -5.84 11.09 1.58
N ASP A 362 -4.67 11.72 1.54
CA ASP A 362 -3.75 11.96 2.67
C ASP A 362 -4.35 12.77 3.85
N SER A 363 -5.48 13.47 3.66
CA SER A 363 -6.15 14.27 4.71
C SER A 363 -7.64 13.98 4.88
N GLU A 364 -8.09 12.77 4.53
CA GLU A 364 -9.52 12.41 4.57
C GLU A 364 -10.15 12.49 5.97
N TYR A 365 -9.36 12.37 7.05
CA TYR A 365 -9.86 12.52 8.43
C TYR A 365 -10.42 13.92 8.74
N ALA A 366 -10.05 14.93 7.94
CA ALA A 366 -10.59 16.28 8.04
C ALA A 366 -11.80 16.54 7.11
N ARG A 367 -12.36 15.51 6.46
CA ARG A 367 -13.39 15.66 5.42
C ARG A 367 -14.79 15.95 5.94
N GLU A 368 -15.16 15.46 7.12
CA GLU A 368 -16.53 15.59 7.62
C GLU A 368 -16.66 16.76 8.61
N ILE A 369 -17.71 17.57 8.46
CA ILE A 369 -18.05 18.54 9.49
C ILE A 369 -18.45 17.74 10.75
N GLY A 370 -17.69 17.90 11.84
CA GLY A 370 -17.86 17.13 13.07
C GLY A 370 -16.78 16.07 13.32
N SER A 371 -15.81 15.88 12.41
CA SER A 371 -14.66 14.99 12.65
C SER A 371 -13.59 15.61 13.57
N GLY A 372 -13.73 16.89 13.91
CA GLY A 372 -12.89 17.60 14.87
C GLY A 372 -13.62 18.00 16.15
N GLU A 373 -12.88 18.60 17.06
CA GLU A 373 -13.41 19.18 18.30
C GLU A 373 -13.91 20.60 18.06
N ASP A 374 -15.04 20.93 18.67
CA ASP A 374 -15.57 22.28 18.65
C ASP A 374 -14.73 23.20 19.55
N MET A 375 -14.02 24.13 18.92
CA MET A 375 -13.09 25.05 19.57
C MET A 375 -13.46 26.51 19.32
N THR A 376 -13.55 27.29 20.38
CA THR A 376 -13.64 28.76 20.27
C THR A 376 -12.32 29.36 19.80
N VAL A 377 -12.37 30.56 19.21
CA VAL A 377 -11.15 31.32 18.85
C VAL A 377 -10.24 31.52 20.07
N ALA A 378 -10.81 31.75 21.25
CA ALA A 378 -10.05 31.89 22.50
C ALA A 378 -9.26 30.62 22.87
N GLN A 379 -9.87 29.43 22.72
CA GLN A 379 -9.18 28.16 22.96
C GLN A 379 -8.05 27.93 21.94
N ILE A 380 -8.26 28.31 20.68
CA ILE A 380 -7.23 28.22 19.64
C ILE A 380 -6.05 29.16 19.96
N LEU A 381 -6.31 30.40 20.37
CA LEU A 381 -5.27 31.35 20.79
C LEU A 381 -4.46 30.82 21.99
N THR A 382 -5.12 30.17 22.95
CA THR A 382 -4.42 29.52 24.07
C THR A 382 -3.48 28.43 23.55
N LYS A 383 -3.92 27.56 22.62
CA LYS A 383 -3.04 26.54 22.03
C LYS A 383 -1.85 27.15 21.27
N ILE A 384 -2.04 28.25 20.54
CA ILE A 384 -0.96 28.98 19.85
C ILE A 384 0.06 29.52 20.87
N LYS A 385 -0.43 30.09 21.98
CA LYS A 385 0.40 30.59 23.07
C LYS A 385 1.20 29.47 23.74
N ASP A 386 0.55 28.36 24.03
CA ASP A 386 1.18 27.18 24.64
C ASP A 386 2.23 26.55 23.71
N ALA A 387 2.07 26.71 22.40
CA ALA A 387 3.07 26.31 21.39
C ALA A 387 4.22 27.33 21.22
N GLY A 388 4.29 28.36 22.07
CA GLY A 388 5.40 29.32 22.09
C GLY A 388 5.20 30.56 21.21
N ASN A 389 3.95 30.88 20.80
CA ASN A 389 3.62 32.03 19.95
C ASN A 389 4.44 32.09 18.65
N PRO A 390 4.38 31.06 17.79
CA PRO A 390 5.02 31.12 16.50
C PRO A 390 4.45 32.30 15.68
N PRO A 391 5.29 33.06 14.97
CA PRO A 391 4.86 34.26 14.25
C PRO A 391 3.99 33.94 13.03
N LYS A 392 4.03 32.68 12.55
CA LYS A 392 3.25 32.21 11.41
C LYS A 392 2.25 31.14 11.84
N ILE A 393 1.02 31.32 11.40
CA ILE A 393 -0.10 30.41 11.57
C ILE A 393 -0.57 29.97 10.18
N THR A 394 -0.76 28.67 9.99
CA THR A 394 -1.29 28.11 8.74
C THR A 394 -2.63 27.48 9.02
N ILE A 395 -3.67 27.99 8.37
CA ILE A 395 -5.03 27.46 8.43
C ILE A 395 -5.22 26.55 7.22
N THR A 396 -5.52 25.29 7.47
CA THR A 396 -5.63 24.23 6.46
C THR A 396 -6.82 23.31 6.82
N GLY A 397 -6.91 22.15 6.19
CA GLY A 397 -7.80 21.05 6.59
C GLY A 397 -9.16 21.08 5.93
N GLY A 398 -9.61 19.91 5.47
CA GLY A 398 -10.70 19.83 4.52
C GLY A 398 -10.63 20.98 3.50
N GLU A 399 -11.71 21.74 3.34
CA GLU A 399 -11.68 23.07 2.73
C GLU A 399 -11.90 24.11 3.84
N PRO A 400 -10.88 24.86 4.28
CA PRO A 400 -11.01 25.77 5.42
C PRO A 400 -11.99 26.91 5.15
N LEU A 401 -12.20 27.28 3.88
CA LEU A 401 -13.14 28.34 3.50
C LEU A 401 -14.62 27.91 3.64
N LEU A 402 -14.92 26.64 3.96
CA LEU A 402 -16.30 26.17 4.21
C LEU A 402 -16.87 26.58 5.57
N GLN A 403 -16.00 26.81 6.55
CA GLN A 403 -16.47 27.24 7.87
C GLN A 403 -16.54 28.76 7.88
N ASP A 404 -17.75 29.34 7.90
CA ASP A 404 -17.96 30.81 7.90
C ASP A 404 -17.08 31.56 8.95
N ARG A 405 -16.78 30.89 10.08
CA ARG A 405 -15.97 31.45 11.18
C ARG A 405 -14.46 31.38 10.95
N ALA A 406 -13.97 30.69 9.92
CA ALA A 406 -12.56 30.72 9.55
C ALA A 406 -12.11 32.16 9.25
N GLN A 407 -12.99 33.01 8.71
CA GLN A 407 -12.72 34.45 8.52
C GLN A 407 -12.54 35.18 9.86
N ALA A 408 -13.38 34.87 10.86
CA ALA A 408 -13.31 35.50 12.18
C ALA A 408 -12.02 35.10 12.93
N LEU A 409 -11.62 33.83 12.84
CA LEU A 409 -10.33 33.37 13.34
C LEU A 409 -9.19 34.11 12.63
N THR A 410 -9.20 34.15 11.31
CA THR A 410 -8.19 34.85 10.50
C THR A 410 -8.06 36.32 10.91
N ARG A 411 -9.18 37.03 11.02
CA ARG A 411 -9.21 38.43 11.49
C ARG A 411 -8.55 38.58 12.85
N THR A 412 -8.92 37.73 13.80
CA THR A 412 -8.40 37.80 15.16
C THR A 412 -6.88 37.57 15.15
N LEU A 413 -6.39 36.58 14.41
CA LEU A 413 -4.96 36.31 14.28
C LEU A 413 -4.20 37.50 13.68
N LEU A 414 -4.75 38.15 12.64
CA LEU A 414 -4.17 39.36 12.06
C LEU A 414 -4.16 40.53 13.05
N ASP A 415 -5.24 40.74 13.81
CA ASP A 415 -5.33 41.78 14.84
C ASP A 415 -4.29 41.57 15.97
N PHE A 416 -3.89 40.32 16.25
CA PHE A 416 -2.79 39.98 17.15
C PHE A 416 -1.39 40.04 16.49
N GLY A 417 -1.31 40.39 15.21
CA GLY A 417 -0.06 40.57 14.46
C GLY A 417 0.57 39.28 13.93
N TYR A 418 -0.17 38.16 13.90
CA TYR A 418 0.32 36.92 13.29
C TYR A 418 0.32 37.02 11.76
N TYR A 419 1.25 36.31 11.13
CA TYR A 419 1.17 36.00 9.71
C TYR A 419 0.27 34.78 9.50
N VAL A 420 -0.72 34.89 8.61
CA VAL A 420 -1.69 33.83 8.34
C VAL A 420 -1.53 33.31 6.91
N SER A 421 -1.22 32.03 6.76
CA SER A 421 -1.29 31.33 5.48
C SER A 421 -2.57 30.50 5.43
N VAL A 422 -3.34 30.57 4.35
CA VAL A 422 -4.54 29.76 4.16
C VAL A 422 -4.34 28.79 3.02
N GLU A 423 -4.39 27.49 3.30
CA GLU A 423 -4.31 26.41 2.32
C GLU A 423 -5.73 25.96 1.92
N THR A 424 -6.15 26.29 0.70
CA THR A 424 -7.48 25.99 0.17
C THR A 424 -7.37 25.11 -1.08
N ASN A 425 -8.41 24.32 -1.37
CA ASN A 425 -8.46 23.51 -2.59
C ASN A 425 -8.98 24.30 -3.79
N GLY A 426 -9.35 25.57 -3.63
CA GLY A 426 -9.75 26.45 -4.73
C GLY A 426 -11.20 26.29 -5.22
N SER A 427 -12.03 25.54 -4.51
CA SER A 427 -13.47 25.40 -4.80
C SER A 427 -14.36 26.52 -4.25
N ILE A 428 -13.79 27.44 -3.47
CA ILE A 428 -14.45 28.64 -2.94
C ILE A 428 -13.67 29.86 -3.41
N ASP A 429 -14.38 30.94 -3.74
CA ASP A 429 -13.75 32.17 -4.19
C ASP A 429 -13.00 32.84 -3.05
N ILE A 430 -11.70 33.06 -3.22
CA ILE A 430 -10.85 33.77 -2.26
C ILE A 430 -11.16 35.27 -2.21
N ALA A 431 -11.89 35.84 -3.16
CA ALA A 431 -12.32 37.24 -3.12
C ALA A 431 -13.28 37.53 -1.95
N ASP A 432 -14.06 36.53 -1.52
CA ASP A 432 -14.98 36.65 -0.38
C ASP A 432 -14.25 36.86 0.95
N TYR A 433 -12.94 36.60 1.00
CA TYR A 433 -12.07 36.86 2.14
C TYR A 433 -11.61 38.33 2.19
N SER A 434 -12.54 39.25 2.44
CA SER A 434 -12.29 40.71 2.39
C SER A 434 -11.05 41.22 3.16
N LEU A 435 -10.60 40.49 4.21
CA LEU A 435 -9.41 40.78 5.00
C LEU A 435 -8.11 40.77 4.19
N ARG A 436 -8.05 40.02 3.08
CA ARG A 436 -6.85 39.91 2.23
C ARG A 436 -6.42 41.22 1.57
N TYR A 437 -7.39 42.14 1.39
CA TYR A 437 -7.16 43.46 0.83
C TYR A 437 -6.79 44.49 1.91
N ARG A 438 -6.87 44.13 3.19
CA ARG A 438 -6.64 45.04 4.32
C ARG A 438 -5.32 44.81 5.03
N ASP A 439 -4.79 43.60 4.95
CA ASP A 439 -3.57 43.21 5.66
C ASP A 439 -2.58 42.51 4.72
N ASN A 440 -1.29 42.86 4.84
CA ASN A 440 -0.20 42.26 4.06
C ASN A 440 0.34 40.97 4.70
N HIS A 441 -0.14 40.61 5.89
CA HIS A 441 0.25 39.41 6.64
C HIS A 441 -0.62 38.19 6.35
N ILE A 442 -1.48 38.23 5.32
CA ILE A 442 -2.24 37.09 4.84
C ILE A 442 -1.84 36.68 3.42
N SER A 443 -1.75 35.37 3.18
CA SER A 443 -1.49 34.75 1.88
C SER A 443 -2.32 33.47 1.70
N PHE A 444 -2.62 33.13 0.45
CA PHE A 444 -3.33 31.91 0.07
C PHE A 444 -2.43 30.96 -0.73
N VAL A 445 -2.52 29.67 -0.42
CA VAL A 445 -2.02 28.59 -1.26
C VAL A 445 -3.23 27.82 -1.76
N ILE A 446 -3.47 27.90 -3.07
CA ILE A 446 -4.65 27.38 -3.74
C ILE A 446 -4.25 26.11 -4.49
N ASP A 447 -4.58 24.96 -3.93
CA ASP A 447 -4.28 23.65 -4.52
C ASP A 447 -5.36 23.26 -5.54
N TYR A 448 -5.20 23.77 -6.76
CA TYR A 448 -6.14 23.58 -7.86
C TYR A 448 -6.19 22.11 -8.30
N LYS A 449 -7.39 21.54 -8.27
CA LYS A 449 -7.63 20.13 -8.58
C LYS A 449 -7.91 19.91 -10.07
N LEU A 450 -6.86 19.53 -10.80
CA LEU A 450 -6.91 19.24 -12.25
C LEU A 450 -7.88 18.11 -12.61
N ASP A 451 -8.11 17.17 -11.70
CA ASP A 451 -9.05 16.04 -11.89
C ASP A 451 -10.52 16.45 -11.70
N GLN A 452 -10.79 17.65 -11.16
CA GLN A 452 -12.13 18.14 -10.84
C GLN A 452 -12.31 19.63 -11.22
N PRO A 453 -12.00 20.03 -12.47
CA PRO A 453 -11.97 21.44 -12.88
C PRO A 453 -13.34 22.12 -12.72
N ASP A 454 -14.44 21.40 -12.94
CA ASP A 454 -15.82 21.92 -12.80
C ASP A 454 -16.20 22.35 -11.37
N LYS A 455 -15.43 21.90 -10.37
CA LYS A 455 -15.64 22.28 -8.97
C LYS A 455 -14.74 23.42 -8.51
N MET A 456 -13.77 23.79 -9.32
CA MET A 456 -12.82 24.85 -9.01
C MET A 456 -13.42 26.19 -9.42
N VAL A 457 -13.06 27.25 -8.71
CA VAL A 457 -13.43 28.62 -9.08
C VAL A 457 -12.28 29.21 -9.90
N PRO A 458 -12.42 29.37 -11.24
CA PRO A 458 -11.35 29.90 -12.07
C PRO A 458 -11.02 31.36 -11.75
N ASP A 459 -11.97 32.11 -11.20
CA ASP A 459 -11.73 33.51 -10.82
C ASP A 459 -10.64 33.62 -9.74
N ASN A 460 -10.34 32.54 -9.01
CA ASN A 460 -9.19 32.49 -8.09
C ASN A 460 -7.84 32.78 -8.78
N PHE A 461 -7.69 32.47 -10.07
CA PHE A 461 -6.49 32.81 -10.85
C PHE A 461 -6.36 34.30 -11.17
N VAL A 462 -7.46 35.05 -11.09
CA VAL A 462 -7.48 36.51 -11.29
C VAL A 462 -7.46 37.21 -9.95
N ASN A 463 -8.14 36.64 -8.96
CA ASN A 463 -8.27 37.20 -7.63
C ASN A 463 -6.98 37.02 -6.82
N ALA A 464 -6.10 36.05 -7.16
CA ALA A 464 -4.81 35.86 -6.50
C ALA A 464 -3.86 37.05 -6.70
N THR A 465 -3.20 37.45 -5.61
CA THR A 465 -2.20 38.52 -5.59
C THR A 465 -0.78 37.94 -5.67
N GLU A 466 0.24 38.80 -5.75
CA GLU A 466 1.67 38.41 -5.73
C GLU A 466 2.10 37.62 -4.47
N ARG A 467 1.29 37.68 -3.40
CA ARG A 467 1.51 36.95 -2.14
C ARG A 467 0.95 35.52 -2.19
N ASP A 468 0.05 35.27 -3.13
CA ASP A 468 -0.73 34.05 -3.25
C ASP A 468 -0.12 33.13 -4.29
N TRP A 469 -0.31 31.82 -4.08
CA TRP A 469 0.20 30.78 -4.95
C TRP A 469 -0.94 29.90 -5.42
N VAL A 470 -0.99 29.63 -6.73
CA VAL A 470 -1.79 28.53 -7.25
C VAL A 470 -0.87 27.34 -7.50
N LYS A 471 -1.13 26.28 -6.74
CA LYS A 471 -0.41 25.02 -6.79
C LYS A 471 -1.19 24.01 -7.63
N PHE A 472 -0.48 23.27 -8.46
CA PHE A 472 -0.99 22.09 -9.14
C PHE A 472 -0.20 20.86 -8.68
N VAL A 473 -0.91 19.81 -8.25
CA VAL A 473 -0.29 18.49 -8.02
C VAL A 473 -0.22 17.76 -9.36
N ILE A 474 0.99 17.37 -9.77
CA ILE A 474 1.28 16.77 -11.08
C ILE A 474 1.74 15.33 -10.87
N ASP A 475 0.96 14.39 -11.42
CA ASP A 475 1.26 12.96 -11.36
C ASP A 475 1.67 12.39 -12.73
N THR A 476 1.00 12.87 -13.78
CA THR A 476 1.13 12.37 -15.16
C THR A 476 1.51 13.46 -16.15
N ASP A 477 1.91 13.06 -17.36
CA ASP A 477 2.13 13.99 -18.49
C ASP A 477 0.85 14.77 -18.84
N SER A 478 -0.33 14.15 -18.71
CA SER A 478 -1.61 14.81 -18.97
C SER A 478 -1.88 15.94 -17.97
N ASP A 479 -1.56 15.72 -16.69
CA ASP A 479 -1.69 16.74 -15.65
C ASP A 479 -0.74 17.91 -15.94
N PHE A 480 0.49 17.59 -16.35
CA PHE A 480 1.49 18.59 -16.72
C PHE A 480 1.02 19.46 -17.88
N GLU A 481 0.53 18.87 -18.97
CA GLU A 481 0.07 19.65 -20.13
C GLU A 481 -1.14 20.52 -19.79
N GLN A 482 -2.11 19.99 -19.04
CA GLN A 482 -3.26 20.77 -18.57
C GLN A 482 -2.85 21.95 -17.69
N ALA A 483 -1.97 21.73 -16.71
CA ALA A 483 -1.47 22.79 -15.85
C ALA A 483 -0.64 23.82 -16.65
N ALA A 484 0.20 23.36 -17.57
CA ALA A 484 1.00 24.23 -18.44
C ALA A 484 0.13 25.12 -19.30
N ASP A 485 -0.96 24.60 -19.85
CA ASP A 485 -1.90 25.37 -20.66
C ASP A 485 -2.66 26.43 -19.85
N LEU A 486 -3.07 26.09 -18.61
CA LEU A 486 -3.64 27.07 -17.68
C LEU A 486 -2.64 28.17 -17.35
N VAL A 487 -1.41 27.81 -16.96
CA VAL A 487 -0.35 28.78 -16.67
C VAL A 487 -0.12 29.69 -17.87
N ARG A 488 0.02 29.15 -19.09
CA ARG A 488 0.22 29.94 -20.31
C ARG A 488 -0.95 30.88 -20.57
N ALA A 489 -2.18 30.43 -20.38
CA ALA A 489 -3.37 31.25 -20.56
C ALA A 489 -3.37 32.45 -19.59
N PHE A 490 -3.15 32.21 -18.30
CA PHE A 490 -3.16 33.27 -17.29
C PHE A 490 -1.92 34.18 -17.34
N THR A 491 -0.78 33.65 -17.79
CA THR A 491 0.43 34.46 -18.08
C THR A 491 0.15 35.45 -19.22
N ARG A 492 -0.54 35.02 -20.28
CA ARG A 492 -0.95 35.91 -21.39
C ARG A 492 -1.93 36.99 -20.95
N LEU A 493 -2.77 36.68 -19.95
CA LEU A 493 -3.69 37.64 -19.33
C LEU A 493 -3.00 38.59 -18.34
N ARG A 494 -1.67 38.49 -18.17
CA ARG A 494 -0.87 39.27 -17.21
C ARG A 494 -1.39 39.16 -15.77
N SER A 495 -1.85 37.97 -15.38
CA SER A 495 -2.15 37.70 -13.97
C SER A 495 -0.90 37.90 -13.10
N GLN A 496 -1.10 38.38 -11.87
CA GLN A 496 -0.04 38.52 -10.86
C GLN A 496 0.16 37.23 -10.05
N THR A 497 -0.58 36.17 -10.38
CA THR A 497 -0.51 34.89 -9.68
C THR A 497 0.85 34.23 -9.81
N SER A 498 1.39 33.78 -8.67
CA SER A 498 2.52 32.86 -8.66
C SER A 498 2.04 31.43 -8.82
N PHE A 499 2.70 30.65 -9.67
CA PHE A 499 2.32 29.27 -9.95
C PHE A 499 3.34 28.30 -9.39
N ALA A 500 2.88 27.18 -8.84
CA ALA A 500 3.76 26.11 -8.43
C ALA A 500 3.28 24.75 -8.91
N PHE A 501 4.22 23.93 -9.39
CA PHE A 501 3.96 22.54 -9.70
C PHE A 501 4.57 21.67 -8.61
N SER A 502 3.77 20.79 -8.04
CA SER A 502 4.17 19.86 -6.99
C SER A 502 4.11 18.44 -7.52
N PRO A 503 5.20 17.67 -7.49
CA PRO A 503 5.14 16.28 -7.90
C PRO A 503 4.34 15.48 -6.87
N THR A 504 3.57 14.50 -7.33
CA THR A 504 2.96 13.54 -6.40
C THR A 504 4.06 12.69 -5.76
N VAL A 505 4.08 12.67 -4.43
CA VAL A 505 4.97 11.84 -3.62
C VAL A 505 4.12 10.81 -2.90
N TRP A 506 4.25 9.56 -3.33
CA TRP A 506 3.46 8.45 -2.81
C TRP A 506 4.16 7.79 -1.60
N PRO A 507 3.39 7.22 -0.65
CA PRO A 507 3.98 6.41 0.42
C PRO A 507 4.78 5.24 -0.16
N GLY A 508 6.10 5.22 0.08
CA GLY A 508 7.02 4.22 -0.46
C GLY A 508 7.80 4.65 -1.71
N ASP A 509 7.57 5.86 -2.21
CA ASP A 509 8.53 6.50 -3.12
C ASP A 509 9.81 6.80 -2.36
N HIS A 510 10.80 5.91 -2.46
CA HIS A 510 12.16 6.19 -2.01
C HIS A 510 12.86 7.24 -2.88
N ASN A 511 12.19 7.76 -3.92
CA ASN A 511 12.79 8.60 -4.94
C ASN A 511 11.99 9.87 -5.28
N VAL A 512 11.64 10.64 -4.25
CA VAL A 512 11.12 12.02 -4.39
C VAL A 512 12.03 12.86 -5.30
N SER A 513 13.34 12.57 -5.30
CA SER A 513 14.33 13.18 -6.18
C SER A 513 14.05 12.91 -7.66
N ASP A 514 13.77 11.67 -8.06
CA ASP A 514 13.50 11.31 -9.47
C ASP A 514 12.19 11.94 -9.98
N ARG A 515 11.12 11.90 -9.18
CA ARG A 515 9.83 12.54 -9.54
C ARG A 515 9.98 14.05 -9.67
N SER A 516 10.74 14.66 -8.75
CA SER A 516 11.06 16.09 -8.82
C SER A 516 11.91 16.42 -10.05
N ALA A 517 12.91 15.58 -10.37
CA ALA A 517 13.77 15.76 -11.54
C ALA A 517 12.97 15.67 -12.84
N TRP A 518 12.10 14.66 -12.98
CA TRP A 518 11.19 14.54 -14.12
C TRP A 518 10.33 15.79 -14.32
N LEU A 519 9.74 16.30 -13.23
CA LEU A 519 8.91 17.50 -13.30
C LEU A 519 9.73 18.75 -13.66
N VAL A 520 10.96 18.86 -13.15
CA VAL A 520 11.89 19.95 -13.51
C VAL A 520 12.23 19.91 -15.00
N ASP A 521 12.59 18.74 -15.53
CA ASP A 521 12.93 18.57 -16.95
C ASP A 521 11.77 19.00 -17.85
N LYS A 522 10.53 18.66 -17.44
CA LYS A 522 9.30 19.08 -18.13
C LYS A 522 9.10 20.60 -18.08
N ILE A 523 9.21 21.22 -16.90
CA ILE A 523 9.09 22.67 -16.71
C ILE A 523 10.10 23.42 -17.59
N LEU A 524 11.35 22.97 -17.61
CA LEU A 524 12.43 23.56 -18.39
C LEU A 524 12.21 23.38 -19.90
N ALA A 525 11.83 22.19 -20.35
CA ALA A 525 11.54 21.92 -21.76
C ALA A 525 10.35 22.75 -22.27
N ALA A 526 9.33 22.94 -21.43
CA ALA A 526 8.15 23.74 -21.74
C ALA A 526 8.37 25.26 -21.57
N GLN A 527 9.54 25.69 -21.09
CA GLN A 527 9.92 27.08 -20.85
C GLN A 527 8.95 27.84 -19.93
N LEU A 528 8.44 27.17 -18.89
CA LEU A 528 7.51 27.74 -17.91
C LEU A 528 8.27 28.53 -16.83
N TRP A 529 8.87 29.66 -17.21
CA TRP A 529 9.77 30.44 -16.35
C TRP A 529 9.13 31.07 -15.10
N ASN A 530 7.80 31.17 -15.08
CA ASN A 530 7.03 31.73 -13.95
C ASN A 530 6.41 30.65 -13.05
N VAL A 531 6.84 29.39 -13.20
CA VAL A 531 6.41 28.26 -12.35
C VAL A 531 7.54 27.89 -11.40
N ALA A 532 7.25 27.80 -10.10
CA ALA A 532 8.15 27.24 -9.12
C ALA A 532 7.92 25.73 -8.96
N LEU A 533 8.99 24.99 -8.67
CA LEU A 533 8.86 23.62 -8.16
C LEU A 533 8.52 23.67 -6.67
N ASN A 534 7.43 23.00 -6.27
CA ASN A 534 7.04 22.86 -4.87
C ASN A 534 7.18 21.40 -4.41
N VAL A 535 8.29 21.11 -3.74
CA VAL A 535 8.56 19.79 -3.16
C VAL A 535 7.89 19.68 -1.79
N GLN A 536 7.11 18.61 -1.56
CA GLN A 536 6.47 18.36 -0.26
C GLN A 536 7.50 17.92 0.79
N PHE A 537 8.30 18.87 1.29
CA PHE A 537 9.45 18.60 2.15
C PHE A 537 9.12 17.83 3.43
N HIS A 538 7.92 18.00 3.98
CA HIS A 538 7.50 17.25 5.17
C HIS A 538 7.51 15.72 4.93
N LYS A 539 7.20 15.26 3.71
CA LYS A 539 7.28 13.85 3.31
C LYS A 539 8.72 13.34 3.20
N ILE A 540 9.68 14.23 2.92
CA ILE A 540 11.12 13.92 2.85
C ILE A 540 11.75 13.94 4.25
N ILE A 541 11.42 14.94 5.07
CA ILE A 541 12.02 15.17 6.39
C ILE A 541 11.51 14.13 7.41
N TRP A 542 10.22 13.77 7.32
CA TRP A 542 9.60 12.79 8.22
C TRP A 542 8.94 11.64 7.44
N PRO A 543 9.74 10.79 6.76
CA PRO A 543 9.20 9.65 6.04
C PRO A 543 8.41 8.73 6.98
N GLY A 544 7.21 8.33 6.57
CA GLY A 544 6.32 7.46 7.35
C GLY A 544 5.44 8.15 8.40
N ARG A 545 5.62 9.46 8.65
CA ARG A 545 4.75 10.21 9.58
C ARG A 545 3.60 10.87 8.82
N GLN A 546 2.39 10.32 8.97
CA GLN A 546 1.21 10.78 8.21
C GLN A 546 0.48 11.99 8.81
N ARG A 547 0.73 12.34 10.09
CA ARG A 547 0.03 13.43 10.80
C ARG A 547 0.96 14.28 11.65
N GLY A 548 0.55 15.53 11.88
CA GLY A 548 1.23 16.46 12.76
C GLY A 548 2.66 16.80 12.34
N VAL A 549 2.89 16.88 11.02
CA VAL A 549 4.15 17.24 10.35
C VAL A 549 3.91 18.08 9.12
#